data_AF-A0A166AIL8-F1
#
_entry.id   AF-A0A166AIL8-F1
#
_cell.length_a   1.000
_cell.length_b   1.000
_cell.length_c   1.000
_cell.angle_alpha   90.00
_cell.angle_beta   90.00
_cell.angle_gamma   90.00
#
_symmetry.space_group_name_H-M   'P 1'
#
loop_
_entity.id
_entity.type
_entity.pdbx_description
1 polymer ?
#
loop_
_entity_poly.entity_id
_entity_poly.type
_entity_poly.pdbx_seq_one_letter_code
_entity_poly.pdbx_strand_id
1 'polypeptide(L)'
;MATVRRRRVGEGKWRRKRVDSSEHSVQDSGFELAWREVHSLNDEEKQKLKISVLRYWFLLDYELKETIEKDNISLARVAIERIKFLRKFVDAELLDGALKGDEQSLEDIQSSLLHQGLCEKADKLKISEVLDPIASEKSESEKKDLIDFIWFHRDLVHSYVLNQLSSKDDESINLALRHIHYGSLQRSREEKKKHNEAQDMEAEKSKLDFKKVLLQPAFPKPSKPVNGGTPSSSKGLIPSKSVFVYNLPIEAKVQELWKVLKAWGKILDITLPIKKDKFGRRFGFVLLKSTDEAENFIRNSNGKVIKGNQIKTQFARNMRTRDKKISSPTKVESNGHTGESKLDRGT
;
A
#
# COMPACT_ATOMS: atom_id res chain seq x y z
N MET A 1 -42.40 54.93 -32.34
CA MET A 1 -42.53 54.44 -30.95
C MET A 1 -43.29 53.12 -30.99
N ALA A 2 -42.59 51.99 -30.84
CA ALA A 2 -43.21 50.66 -30.80
C ALA A 2 -42.77 49.97 -29.50
N THR A 3 -43.76 49.68 -28.65
CA THR A 3 -43.59 49.31 -27.25
C THR A 3 -43.33 47.80 -27.12
N VAL A 4 -42.17 47.45 -26.57
CA VAL A 4 -41.74 46.07 -26.30
C VAL A 4 -42.55 45.49 -25.12
N ARG A 5 -43.34 44.44 -25.36
CA ARG A 5 -44.02 43.66 -24.32
C ARG A 5 -43.15 42.46 -23.92
N ARG A 6 -42.45 42.57 -22.78
CA ARG A 6 -41.84 41.43 -22.06
C ARG A 6 -42.95 40.50 -21.55
N ARG A 7 -42.98 39.24 -22.00
CA ARG A 7 -43.75 38.17 -21.32
C ARG A 7 -42.95 37.67 -20.11
N ARG A 8 -43.57 37.76 -18.94
CA ARG A 8 -43.13 37.13 -17.69
C ARG A 8 -43.28 35.61 -17.82
N VAL A 9 -42.20 34.88 -17.58
CA VAL A 9 -42.23 33.43 -17.36
C VAL A 9 -42.70 33.20 -15.92
N GLY A 10 -43.80 32.48 -15.76
CA GLY A 10 -44.37 32.13 -14.46
C GLY A 10 -43.58 30.99 -13.82
N GLU A 11 -43.14 31.21 -12.58
CA GLU A 11 -42.56 30.19 -11.72
C GLU A 11 -43.63 29.16 -11.32
N GLY A 12 -43.60 28.00 -11.99
CA GLY A 12 -44.41 26.84 -11.62
C GLY A 12 -43.81 26.15 -10.39
N LYS A 13 -44.41 26.38 -9.22
CA LYS A 13 -44.15 25.61 -8.00
C LYS A 13 -44.56 24.14 -8.21
N TRP A 14 -43.59 23.25 -8.43
CA TRP A 14 -43.83 21.81 -8.43
C TRP A 14 -44.02 21.31 -6.98
N ARG A 15 -45.29 21.13 -6.59
CA ARG A 15 -45.69 20.46 -5.35
C ARG A 15 -45.23 18.99 -5.40
N ARG A 16 -44.49 18.56 -4.37
CA ARG A 16 -44.20 17.15 -4.07
C ARG A 16 -45.51 16.34 -4.07
N LYS A 17 -45.76 15.58 -5.12
CA LYS A 17 -46.70 14.44 -5.08
C LYS A 17 -45.91 13.22 -4.64
N ARG A 18 -46.26 12.70 -3.46
CA ARG A 18 -45.92 11.33 -3.07
C ARG A 18 -46.64 10.43 -4.08
N VAL A 19 -45.89 9.79 -4.99
CA VAL A 19 -46.46 8.82 -5.92
C VAL A 19 -46.33 7.45 -5.28
N ASP A 20 -47.49 6.82 -5.15
CA ASP A 20 -47.74 5.53 -4.56
C ASP A 20 -47.00 4.42 -5.33
N SER A 21 -46.50 3.43 -4.59
CA SER A 21 -45.73 2.32 -5.13
C SER A 21 -46.67 1.30 -5.77
N SER A 22 -47.04 1.51 -7.03
CA SER A 22 -47.66 0.49 -7.88
C SER A 22 -46.68 0.06 -8.96
N GLU A 23 -46.10 -1.11 -8.77
CA GLU A 23 -45.25 -1.85 -9.69
C GLU A 23 -45.81 -1.80 -11.13
N HIS A 24 -45.04 -1.25 -12.05
CA HIS A 24 -45.26 -1.42 -13.48
C HIS A 24 -44.15 -2.31 -14.04
N SER A 25 -44.53 -3.56 -14.29
CA SER A 25 -43.75 -4.61 -14.92
C SER A 25 -43.51 -4.29 -16.39
N VAL A 26 -42.34 -3.74 -16.70
CA VAL A 26 -41.72 -3.90 -18.02
C VAL A 26 -40.65 -4.96 -17.84
N GLN A 27 -40.94 -6.18 -18.29
CA GLN A 27 -39.99 -7.30 -18.33
C GLN A 27 -38.88 -6.96 -19.34
N ASP A 28 -37.83 -6.30 -18.87
CA ASP A 28 -36.57 -6.12 -19.60
C ASP A 28 -35.62 -7.24 -19.15
N SER A 29 -35.68 -8.36 -19.86
CA SER A 29 -34.92 -9.60 -19.62
C SER A 29 -33.39 -9.44 -19.68
N GLY A 30 -32.89 -8.23 -19.94
CA GLY A 30 -31.47 -7.87 -19.89
C GLY A 30 -30.93 -7.66 -18.47
N PHE A 31 -31.79 -7.34 -17.48
CA PHE A 31 -31.37 -7.11 -16.08
C PHE A 31 -31.64 -8.31 -15.15
N GLU A 32 -32.26 -9.38 -15.67
CA GLU A 32 -32.51 -10.66 -14.99
C GLU A 32 -31.31 -11.63 -15.00
N LEU A 33 -30.10 -11.17 -15.34
CA LEU A 33 -28.86 -11.87 -14.95
C LEU A 33 -28.58 -11.63 -13.45
N ALA A 34 -29.62 -11.85 -12.66
CA ALA A 34 -29.62 -11.79 -11.23
C ALA A 34 -29.12 -13.15 -10.71
N TRP A 35 -27.93 -13.13 -10.11
CA TRP A 35 -27.46 -14.13 -9.15
C TRP A 35 -26.95 -15.49 -9.68
N ARG A 36 -25.96 -15.46 -10.56
CA ARG A 36 -24.83 -16.41 -10.44
C ARG A 36 -23.57 -15.60 -10.19
N GLU A 37 -22.80 -16.03 -9.20
CA GLU A 37 -21.57 -15.41 -8.74
C GLU A 37 -20.79 -14.84 -9.94
N VAL A 38 -20.51 -13.54 -9.92
CA VAL A 38 -19.71 -12.87 -10.99
C VAL A 38 -18.33 -13.53 -11.18
N HIS A 39 -17.93 -14.41 -10.25
CA HIS A 39 -16.75 -15.26 -10.33
C HIS A 39 -16.91 -16.53 -11.21
N SER A 40 -18.13 -16.91 -11.63
CA SER A 40 -18.40 -18.09 -12.47
C SER A 40 -18.99 -17.77 -13.86
N LEU A 41 -19.03 -16.50 -14.27
CA LEU A 41 -19.61 -16.12 -15.57
C LEU A 41 -18.69 -16.53 -16.72
N ASN A 42 -19.26 -17.18 -17.73
CA ASN A 42 -18.56 -17.52 -18.97
C ASN A 42 -18.21 -16.23 -19.75
N ASP A 43 -17.22 -16.32 -20.63
CA ASP A 43 -16.75 -15.14 -21.39
C ASP A 43 -17.84 -14.54 -22.30
N GLU A 44 -18.79 -15.35 -22.77
CA GLU A 44 -19.98 -14.89 -23.50
C GLU A 44 -20.96 -14.11 -22.60
N GLU A 45 -21.16 -14.55 -21.36
CA GLU A 45 -22.06 -13.89 -20.41
C GLU A 45 -21.47 -12.55 -19.95
N LYS A 46 -20.15 -12.52 -19.76
CA LYS A 46 -19.39 -11.29 -19.49
C LYS A 46 -19.56 -10.27 -20.62
N GLN A 47 -19.46 -10.70 -21.87
CA GLN A 47 -19.68 -9.85 -23.05
C GLN A 47 -21.13 -9.35 -23.11
N LYS A 48 -22.11 -10.23 -22.89
CA LYS A 48 -23.53 -9.85 -22.85
C LYS A 48 -23.82 -8.80 -21.75
N LEU A 49 -23.23 -8.99 -20.57
CA LEU A 49 -23.36 -8.06 -19.46
C LEU A 49 -22.69 -6.71 -19.76
N LYS A 50 -21.49 -6.72 -20.35
CA LYS A 50 -20.80 -5.51 -20.82
C LYS A 50 -21.67 -4.71 -21.78
N ILE A 51 -22.22 -5.36 -22.81
CA ILE A 51 -23.10 -4.71 -23.80
C ILE A 51 -24.36 -4.14 -23.13
N SER A 52 -24.96 -4.89 -22.21
CA SER A 52 -26.17 -4.46 -21.49
C SER A 52 -25.93 -3.23 -20.62
N VAL A 53 -24.77 -3.14 -19.97
CA VAL A 53 -24.41 -1.99 -19.14
C VAL A 53 -24.04 -0.78 -20.00
N LEU A 54 -23.24 -0.98 -21.05
CA LEU A 54 -22.85 0.10 -21.98
C LEU A 54 -24.03 0.65 -22.80
N ARG A 55 -25.13 -0.10 -22.95
CA ARG A 55 -26.39 0.43 -23.50
C ARG A 55 -26.88 1.68 -22.76
N TYR A 56 -26.60 1.77 -21.46
CA TYR A 56 -26.97 2.89 -20.59
C TYR A 56 -25.78 3.77 -20.21
N TRP A 57 -24.77 3.87 -21.08
CA TRP A 57 -23.53 4.60 -20.80
C TRP A 57 -23.74 6.06 -20.35
N PHE A 58 -24.83 6.71 -20.77
CA PHE A 58 -25.16 8.09 -20.42
C PHE A 58 -25.62 8.27 -18.96
N LEU A 59 -25.95 7.18 -18.27
CA LEU A 59 -26.25 7.15 -16.82
C LEU A 59 -25.04 6.76 -15.98
N LEU A 60 -23.92 6.42 -16.61
CA LEU A 60 -22.69 6.02 -15.94
C LEU A 60 -21.72 7.19 -15.84
N ASP A 61 -20.91 7.18 -14.78
CA ASP A 61 -19.78 8.09 -14.69
C ASP A 61 -18.69 7.69 -15.67
N TYR A 62 -17.86 8.67 -16.04
CA TYR A 62 -16.73 8.45 -16.94
C TYR A 62 -15.83 7.29 -16.49
N GLU A 63 -15.52 7.22 -15.20
CA GLU A 63 -14.68 6.16 -14.62
C GLU A 63 -15.34 4.78 -14.71
N LEU A 64 -16.65 4.68 -14.44
CA LEU A 64 -17.40 3.43 -14.56
C LEU A 64 -17.52 2.97 -16.02
N LYS A 65 -17.74 3.90 -16.94
CA LYS A 65 -17.75 3.61 -18.38
C LYS A 65 -16.39 3.08 -18.85
N GLU A 66 -15.31 3.80 -18.54
CA GLU A 66 -13.95 3.45 -18.99
C GLU A 66 -13.48 2.10 -18.41
N THR A 67 -13.81 1.82 -17.14
CA THR A 67 -13.45 0.55 -16.50
C THR A 67 -14.17 -0.64 -17.11
N ILE A 68 -15.43 -0.49 -17.50
CA ILE A 68 -16.20 -1.53 -18.18
C ILE A 68 -15.73 -1.72 -19.63
N GLU A 69 -15.35 -0.65 -20.33
CA GLU A 69 -14.74 -0.73 -21.66
C GLU A 69 -13.44 -1.56 -21.64
N LYS A 70 -12.63 -1.41 -20.58
CA LYS A 70 -11.38 -2.15 -20.34
C LYS A 70 -11.56 -3.59 -19.80
N ASP A 71 -12.77 -4.15 -19.94
CA ASP A 71 -13.13 -5.51 -19.50
C ASP A 71 -12.96 -5.76 -17.99
N ASN A 72 -12.98 -4.71 -17.17
CA ASN A 72 -12.94 -4.87 -15.72
C ASN A 72 -14.35 -5.02 -15.14
N ILE A 73 -14.80 -6.27 -15.04
CA ILE A 73 -16.18 -6.62 -14.67
C ILE A 73 -16.44 -6.51 -13.16
N SER A 74 -15.40 -6.34 -12.34
CA SER A 74 -15.55 -6.15 -10.89
C SER A 74 -16.46 -4.95 -10.56
N LEU A 75 -16.39 -3.89 -11.38
CA LEU A 75 -17.18 -2.67 -11.21
C LEU A 75 -18.52 -2.70 -11.97
N ALA A 76 -18.78 -3.74 -12.76
CA ALA A 76 -20.04 -3.85 -13.50
C ALA A 76 -21.25 -3.96 -12.56
N ARG A 77 -21.08 -4.57 -11.37
CA ARG A 77 -22.11 -4.58 -10.33
C ARG A 77 -22.50 -3.18 -9.87
N VAL A 78 -21.50 -2.32 -9.67
CA VAL A 78 -21.68 -0.93 -9.26
C VAL A 78 -22.43 -0.14 -10.32
N ALA A 79 -22.02 -0.31 -11.57
CA ALA A 79 -22.66 0.34 -12.71
C ALA A 79 -24.14 -0.08 -12.86
N ILE A 80 -24.46 -1.36 -12.66
CA ILE A 80 -25.85 -1.85 -12.73
C ILE A 80 -26.71 -1.21 -11.65
N GLU A 81 -26.25 -1.18 -10.40
CA GLU A 81 -27.03 -0.58 -9.30
C GLU A 81 -27.21 0.93 -9.48
N ARG A 82 -26.18 1.61 -9.99
CA ARG A 82 -26.29 3.02 -10.42
C ARG A 82 -27.39 3.19 -11.46
N ILE A 83 -27.38 2.39 -12.54
CA ILE A 83 -28.38 2.46 -13.61
C ILE A 83 -29.79 2.19 -13.06
N LYS A 84 -29.96 1.15 -12.23
CA LYS A 84 -31.23 0.82 -11.60
C LYS A 84 -31.76 1.95 -10.73
N PHE A 85 -30.88 2.63 -9.99
CA PHE A 85 -31.26 3.76 -9.16
C PHE A 85 -31.68 4.96 -10.01
N LEU A 86 -30.87 5.35 -10.98
CA LEU A 86 -31.12 6.54 -11.81
C LEU A 86 -32.35 6.37 -12.70
N ARG A 87 -32.59 5.17 -13.24
CA ARG A 87 -33.76 4.86 -14.08
C ARG A 87 -35.09 5.14 -13.38
N LYS A 88 -35.16 5.09 -12.04
CA LYS A 88 -36.38 5.41 -11.28
C LYS A 88 -36.80 6.88 -11.37
N PHE A 89 -35.89 7.75 -11.79
CA PHE A 89 -36.09 9.19 -11.83
C PHE A 89 -36.05 9.77 -13.25
N VAL A 90 -35.93 8.90 -14.26
CA VAL A 90 -35.89 9.28 -15.67
C VAL A 90 -37.22 8.92 -16.32
N ASP A 91 -37.82 9.88 -17.03
CA ASP A 91 -39.07 9.66 -17.76
C ASP A 91 -38.87 8.65 -18.90
N ALA A 92 -39.86 7.77 -19.11
CA ALA A 92 -39.75 6.67 -20.06
C ALA A 92 -39.59 7.13 -21.53
N GLU A 93 -40.22 8.25 -21.90
CA GLU A 93 -40.14 8.83 -23.24
C GLU A 93 -38.74 9.38 -23.53
N LEU A 94 -38.16 10.11 -22.56
CA LEU A 94 -36.78 10.60 -22.65
C LEU A 94 -35.78 9.44 -22.66
N LEU A 95 -36.03 8.39 -21.87
CA LEU A 95 -35.17 7.21 -21.86
C LEU A 95 -35.14 6.50 -23.22
N ASP A 96 -36.28 6.36 -23.89
CA ASP A 96 -36.37 5.76 -25.22
C ASP A 96 -35.67 6.63 -26.29
N GLY A 97 -35.84 7.95 -26.21
CA GLY A 97 -35.11 8.91 -27.06
C GLY A 97 -33.59 8.79 -26.86
N ALA A 98 -33.13 8.74 -25.61
CA ALA A 98 -31.71 8.59 -25.28
C ALA A 98 -31.13 7.25 -25.77
N LEU A 99 -31.90 6.15 -25.70
CA LEU A 99 -31.48 4.85 -26.24
C LEU A 99 -31.36 4.85 -27.78
N LYS A 100 -32.14 5.70 -28.46
CA LYS A 100 -32.04 5.93 -29.92
C LYS A 100 -30.91 6.90 -30.28
N GLY A 101 -30.25 7.52 -29.30
CA GLY A 101 -29.18 8.49 -29.51
C GLY A 101 -29.69 9.91 -29.79
N ASP A 102 -30.91 10.24 -29.41
CA ASP A 102 -31.42 11.61 -29.49
C ASP A 102 -30.69 12.52 -28.49
N GLU A 103 -30.01 13.54 -29.02
CA GLU A 103 -29.20 14.47 -28.23
C GLU A 103 -30.05 15.29 -27.25
N GLN A 104 -31.26 15.69 -27.65
CA GLN A 104 -32.16 16.47 -26.79
C GLN A 104 -32.58 15.66 -25.56
N SER A 105 -32.99 14.40 -25.78
CA SER A 105 -33.33 13.48 -24.70
C SER A 105 -32.16 13.23 -23.74
N LEU A 106 -30.92 13.10 -24.26
CA LEU A 106 -29.73 12.92 -23.44
C LEU A 106 -29.42 14.15 -22.57
N GLU A 107 -29.47 15.35 -23.17
CA GLU A 107 -29.22 16.61 -22.48
C GLU A 107 -30.27 16.88 -21.39
N ASP A 108 -31.54 16.61 -21.67
CA ASP A 108 -32.63 16.79 -20.71
C ASP A 108 -32.50 15.84 -19.52
N ILE A 109 -32.15 14.57 -19.76
CA ILE A 109 -31.87 13.60 -18.70
C ILE A 109 -30.70 14.08 -17.84
N GLN A 110 -29.57 14.43 -18.45
CA GLN A 110 -28.38 14.84 -17.70
C GLN A 110 -28.63 16.11 -16.89
N SER A 111 -29.31 17.10 -17.49
CA SER A 111 -29.69 18.34 -16.83
C SER A 111 -30.62 18.08 -15.64
N SER A 112 -31.62 17.23 -15.81
CA SER A 112 -32.56 16.85 -14.74
C SER A 112 -31.86 16.12 -13.59
N LEU A 113 -31.02 15.13 -13.90
CA LEU A 113 -30.28 14.37 -12.90
C LEU A 113 -29.30 15.25 -12.11
N LEU A 114 -28.64 16.19 -12.79
CA LEU A 114 -27.71 17.14 -12.19
C LEU A 114 -28.45 18.13 -11.28
N HIS A 115 -29.53 18.75 -11.75
CA HIS A 115 -30.32 19.70 -10.96
C HIS A 115 -30.92 19.06 -9.68
N GLN A 116 -31.24 17.77 -9.73
CA GLN A 116 -31.78 17.03 -8.58
C GLN A 116 -30.69 16.44 -7.66
N GLY A 117 -29.42 16.54 -8.05
CA GLY A 117 -28.28 15.93 -7.35
C GLY A 117 -28.39 14.41 -7.27
N LEU A 118 -29.05 13.77 -8.24
CA LEU A 118 -29.27 12.33 -8.24
C LEU A 118 -28.00 11.56 -8.59
N CYS A 119 -27.12 12.12 -9.43
CA CYS A 119 -25.82 11.55 -9.73
C CYS A 119 -24.98 11.37 -8.46
N GLU A 120 -24.86 12.42 -7.63
CA GLU A 120 -24.12 12.33 -6.37
C GLU A 120 -24.74 11.34 -5.37
N LYS A 121 -26.07 11.19 -5.39
CA LYS A 121 -26.76 10.20 -4.56
C LYS A 121 -26.48 8.79 -5.04
N ALA A 122 -26.40 8.61 -6.35
CA ALA A 122 -26.06 7.34 -6.97
C ALA A 122 -24.58 6.96 -6.69
N ASP A 123 -23.66 7.94 -6.62
CA ASP A 123 -22.26 7.71 -6.23
C ASP A 123 -22.13 7.27 -4.77
N LYS A 124 -22.98 7.82 -3.90
CA LYS A 124 -23.00 7.56 -2.45
C LYS A 124 -23.81 6.33 -2.06
N LEU A 125 -24.33 5.57 -3.03
CA LEU A 125 -24.93 4.27 -2.75
C LEU A 125 -23.89 3.42 -2.03
N LYS A 126 -24.26 2.86 -0.87
CA LYS A 126 -23.38 1.99 -0.09
C LYS A 126 -23.17 0.68 -0.85
N ILE A 127 -22.22 0.70 -1.77
CA ILE A 127 -21.82 -0.45 -2.58
C ILE A 127 -21.05 -1.49 -1.72
N SER A 128 -20.76 -1.18 -0.45
CA SER A 128 -20.17 -2.13 0.51
C SER A 128 -20.96 -3.43 0.62
N GLU A 129 -22.28 -3.42 0.44
CA GLU A 129 -23.08 -4.65 0.43
C GLU A 129 -22.96 -5.48 -0.88
N VAL A 130 -22.38 -4.91 -1.95
CA VAL A 130 -22.37 -5.49 -3.31
C VAL A 130 -20.97 -5.89 -3.78
N LEU A 131 -19.93 -5.20 -3.27
CA LEU A 131 -18.52 -5.45 -3.58
C LEU A 131 -17.80 -6.33 -2.57
N ASP A 132 -18.40 -6.58 -1.41
CA ASP A 132 -17.93 -7.71 -0.61
C ASP A 132 -18.11 -8.96 -1.51
N PRO A 133 -17.04 -9.73 -1.83
CA PRO A 133 -17.29 -11.12 -2.17
C PRO A 133 -18.15 -11.59 -1.01
N ILE A 134 -19.38 -12.06 -1.27
CA ILE A 134 -20.28 -12.65 -0.27
C ILE A 134 -19.33 -13.32 0.70
N ALA A 135 -19.14 -12.72 1.88
CA ALA A 135 -18.17 -13.24 2.82
C ALA A 135 -18.72 -14.62 3.04
N SER A 136 -18.09 -15.65 2.45
CA SER A 136 -18.67 -16.99 2.38
C SER A 136 -19.12 -17.24 3.79
N GLU A 137 -20.44 -17.31 4.03
CA GLU A 137 -20.98 -17.28 5.39
C GLU A 137 -20.12 -18.27 6.16
N LYS A 138 -19.24 -17.74 7.05
CA LYS A 138 -18.15 -18.58 7.58
C LYS A 138 -18.88 -19.77 8.17
N SER A 139 -18.52 -20.97 7.74
CA SER A 139 -19.26 -22.16 8.13
C SER A 139 -19.42 -22.14 9.65
N GLU A 140 -20.55 -22.60 10.19
CA GLU A 140 -20.73 -22.56 11.65
C GLU A 140 -19.56 -23.24 12.40
N SER A 141 -18.88 -24.19 11.74
CA SER A 141 -17.59 -24.76 12.15
C SER A 141 -16.45 -23.73 12.23
N GLU A 142 -16.19 -22.95 11.19
CA GLU A 142 -15.15 -21.92 11.21
C GLU A 142 -15.41 -20.85 12.27
N LYS A 143 -16.68 -20.49 12.48
CA LYS A 143 -17.04 -19.52 13.53
C LYS A 143 -16.77 -20.09 14.92
N LYS A 144 -17.02 -21.39 15.14
CA LYS A 144 -16.68 -22.07 16.40
C LYS A 144 -15.17 -22.09 16.62
N ASP A 145 -14.39 -22.45 15.61
CA ASP A 145 -12.92 -22.45 15.69
C ASP A 145 -12.38 -21.05 16.03
N LEU A 146 -12.96 -20.00 15.46
CA LEU A 146 -12.60 -18.61 15.77
C LEU A 146 -12.99 -18.23 17.20
N ILE A 147 -14.17 -18.63 17.67
CA ILE A 147 -14.61 -18.38 19.05
C ILE A 147 -13.68 -19.08 20.04
N ASP A 148 -13.29 -20.33 19.78
CA ASP A 148 -12.36 -21.08 20.63
C ASP A 148 -10.98 -20.41 20.68
N PHE A 149 -10.48 -19.96 19.52
CA PHE A 149 -9.25 -19.16 19.45
C PHE A 149 -9.35 -17.87 20.26
N ILE A 150 -10.49 -17.18 20.21
CA ILE A 150 -10.72 -15.95 20.97
C ILE A 150 -10.73 -16.24 22.47
N TRP A 151 -11.38 -17.32 22.90
CA TRP A 151 -11.40 -17.74 24.31
C TRP A 151 -10.01 -18.10 24.84
N PHE A 152 -9.17 -18.74 24.02
CA PHE A 152 -7.77 -19.00 24.36
C PHE A 152 -6.98 -17.71 24.60
N HIS A 153 -7.29 -16.64 23.85
CA HIS A 153 -6.64 -15.34 23.96
C HIS A 153 -7.45 -14.30 24.75
N ARG A 154 -8.29 -14.73 25.70
CA ARG A 154 -9.15 -13.85 26.50
C ARG A 154 -8.41 -12.73 27.23
N ASP A 155 -7.14 -12.94 27.59
CA ASP A 155 -6.32 -11.92 28.29
C ASP A 155 -6.01 -10.69 27.43
N LEU A 156 -6.24 -10.78 26.12
CA LEU A 156 -6.08 -9.69 25.16
C LEU A 156 -7.41 -9.04 24.77
N VAL A 157 -8.53 -9.60 25.22
CA VAL A 157 -9.88 -9.17 24.81
C VAL A 157 -10.63 -8.63 26.02
N HIS A 158 -11.25 -7.47 25.86
CA HIS A 158 -12.07 -6.87 26.89
C HIS A 158 -13.29 -7.74 27.25
N SER A 159 -13.60 -7.87 28.55
CA SER A 159 -14.68 -8.72 29.06
C SER A 159 -16.05 -8.47 28.41
N TYR A 160 -16.37 -7.21 28.10
CA TYR A 160 -17.61 -6.87 27.39
C TYR A 160 -17.73 -7.55 26.01
N VAL A 161 -16.64 -7.59 25.25
CA VAL A 161 -16.62 -8.19 23.90
C VAL A 161 -16.72 -9.72 23.99
N LEU A 162 -16.11 -10.33 25.01
CA LEU A 162 -16.24 -11.77 25.26
C LEU A 162 -17.68 -12.18 25.57
N ASN A 163 -18.42 -11.35 26.32
CA ASN A 163 -19.83 -11.61 26.63
C ASN A 163 -20.75 -11.47 25.41
N GLN A 164 -20.30 -10.79 24.35
CA GLN A 164 -21.06 -10.59 23.11
C GLN A 164 -20.73 -11.63 22.04
N LEU A 165 -19.78 -12.54 22.26
CA LEU A 165 -19.41 -13.57 21.29
C LEU A 165 -20.56 -14.54 21.05
N SER A 166 -21.17 -14.42 19.88
CA SER A 166 -22.21 -15.31 19.39
C SER A 166 -21.85 -15.78 17.99
N SER A 167 -22.09 -17.05 17.67
CA SER A 167 -21.86 -17.59 16.33
C SER A 167 -22.70 -16.89 15.24
N LYS A 168 -23.72 -16.13 15.64
CA LYS A 168 -24.58 -15.36 14.74
C LYS A 168 -24.06 -13.96 14.43
N ASP A 169 -23.15 -13.42 15.23
CA ASP A 169 -22.71 -12.02 15.11
C ASP A 169 -21.23 -11.95 14.72
N ASP A 170 -20.97 -11.84 13.42
CA ASP A 170 -19.61 -11.77 12.86
C ASP A 170 -18.87 -10.50 13.30
N GLU A 171 -19.58 -9.43 13.62
CA GLU A 171 -18.96 -8.19 14.11
C GLU A 171 -18.34 -8.39 15.49
N SER A 172 -19.00 -9.13 16.37
CA SER A 172 -18.48 -9.46 17.70
C SER A 172 -17.16 -10.26 17.60
N ILE A 173 -17.12 -11.26 16.70
CA ILE A 173 -15.95 -12.10 16.43
C ILE A 173 -14.83 -11.24 15.84
N ASN A 174 -15.13 -10.41 14.84
CA ASN A 174 -14.14 -9.55 14.21
C ASN A 174 -13.57 -8.51 15.18
N LEU A 175 -14.39 -7.94 16.06
CA LEU A 175 -13.96 -7.00 17.09
C LEU A 175 -13.00 -7.67 18.09
N ALA A 176 -13.32 -8.89 18.52
CA ALA A 176 -12.46 -9.67 19.39
C ALA A 176 -11.11 -10.02 18.72
N LEU A 177 -11.13 -10.44 17.45
CA LEU A 177 -9.91 -10.72 16.68
C LEU A 177 -9.03 -9.48 16.53
N ARG A 178 -9.62 -8.30 16.32
CA ARG A 178 -8.89 -7.02 16.30
C ARG A 178 -8.22 -6.74 17.63
N HIS A 179 -8.92 -6.94 18.75
CA HIS A 179 -8.33 -6.79 20.09
C HIS A 179 -7.12 -7.71 20.29
N ILE A 180 -7.22 -8.97 19.89
CA ILE A 180 -6.10 -9.94 19.95
C ILE A 180 -4.93 -9.48 19.09
N HIS A 181 -5.20 -9.05 17.85
CA HIS A 181 -4.18 -8.60 16.92
C HIS A 181 -3.41 -7.38 17.46
N TYR A 182 -4.12 -6.33 17.86
CA TYR A 182 -3.48 -5.12 18.39
C TYR A 182 -2.82 -5.37 19.74
N GLY A 183 -3.45 -6.15 20.61
CA GLY A 183 -2.91 -6.52 21.91
C GLY A 183 -1.61 -7.33 21.79
N SER A 184 -1.53 -8.26 20.84
CA SER A 184 -0.31 -9.03 20.56
C SER A 184 0.84 -8.14 20.06
N LEU A 185 0.53 -7.22 19.14
CA LEU A 185 1.49 -6.21 18.67
C LEU A 185 1.98 -5.28 19.77
N GLN A 186 1.08 -4.87 20.67
CA GLN A 186 1.41 -4.01 21.79
C GLN A 186 2.31 -4.73 22.80
N ARG A 187 1.97 -5.98 23.20
CA ARG A 187 2.82 -6.81 24.06
C ARG A 187 4.24 -6.95 23.49
N SER A 188 4.37 -7.23 22.20
CA SER A 188 5.68 -7.33 21.54
C SER A 188 6.48 -6.01 21.61
N ARG A 189 5.83 -4.86 21.45
CA ARG A 189 6.49 -3.55 21.57
C ARG A 189 6.92 -3.26 23.01
N GLU A 190 6.09 -3.59 23.99
CA GLU A 190 6.39 -3.40 25.41
C GLU A 190 7.52 -4.31 25.88
N GLU A 191 7.57 -5.57 25.42
CA GLU A 191 8.68 -6.49 25.67
C GLU A 191 10.00 -5.96 25.10
N LYS A 192 9.98 -5.42 23.88
CA LYS A 192 11.16 -4.79 23.28
C LYS A 192 11.60 -3.55 24.06
N LYS A 193 10.64 -2.74 24.52
CA LYS A 193 10.94 -1.56 25.35
C LYS A 193 11.58 -1.95 26.68
N LYS A 194 11.00 -2.91 27.41
CA LYS A 194 11.55 -3.45 28.65
C LYS A 194 12.94 -4.07 28.45
N HIS A 195 13.14 -4.80 27.36
CA HIS A 195 14.45 -5.38 27.04
C HIS A 195 15.50 -4.28 26.79
N ASN A 196 15.17 -3.20 26.08
CA ASN A 196 16.10 -2.09 25.84
C ASN A 196 16.40 -1.32 27.14
N GLU A 197 15.37 -1.04 27.95
CA GLU A 197 15.54 -0.36 29.25
C GLU A 197 16.40 -1.18 30.22
N ALA A 198 16.22 -2.52 30.25
CA ALA A 198 17.06 -3.40 31.06
C ALA A 198 18.53 -3.38 30.59
N GLN A 199 18.77 -3.35 29.27
CA GLN A 199 20.12 -3.26 28.70
C GLN A 199 20.80 -1.92 28.99
N ASP A 200 20.07 -0.81 28.93
CA ASP A 200 20.60 0.51 29.24
C ASP A 200 20.96 0.62 30.73
N MET A 201 20.14 0.05 31.63
CA MET A 201 20.43 -0.02 33.07
C MET A 201 21.65 -0.91 33.39
N GLU A 202 21.85 -2.00 32.66
CA GLU A 202 23.01 -2.89 32.81
C GLU A 202 24.32 -2.25 32.28
N ALA A 203 24.22 -1.50 31.18
CA ALA A 203 25.33 -0.71 30.64
C ALA A 203 25.76 0.42 31.59
N GLU A 204 24.83 1.09 32.26
CA GLU A 204 25.15 2.11 33.27
C GLU A 204 25.81 1.50 34.53
N LYS A 205 25.34 0.35 35.01
CA LYS A 205 25.97 -0.37 36.15
C LYS A 205 27.40 -0.79 35.84
N SER A 206 27.63 -1.41 34.69
CA SER A 206 28.98 -1.83 34.28
C SER A 206 29.96 -0.66 34.09
N LYS A 207 29.46 0.52 33.70
CA LYS A 207 30.26 1.75 33.58
C LYS A 207 30.65 2.33 34.93
N LEU A 208 29.77 2.23 35.94
CA LEU A 208 30.07 2.59 37.32
C LEU A 208 31.13 1.66 37.93
N ASP A 209 31.04 0.36 37.67
CA ASP A 209 32.03 -0.61 38.12
C ASP A 209 33.40 -0.38 37.47
N PHE A 210 33.44 -0.07 36.16
CA PHE A 210 34.67 0.26 35.45
C PHE A 210 35.35 1.53 36.01
N LYS A 211 34.55 2.57 36.32
CA LYS A 211 35.07 3.79 36.95
C LYS A 211 35.68 3.52 38.33
N LYS A 212 35.12 2.56 39.07
CA LYS A 212 35.62 2.11 40.38
C LYS A 212 36.95 1.34 40.25
N VAL A 213 37.12 0.57 39.18
CA VAL A 213 38.37 -0.14 38.87
C VAL A 213 39.49 0.81 38.43
N LEU A 214 39.18 1.86 37.65
CA LEU A 214 40.16 2.85 37.20
C LEU A 214 40.74 3.77 38.30
N LEU A 215 40.09 3.84 39.46
CA LEU A 215 40.56 4.63 40.60
C LEU A 215 41.61 3.89 41.46
N GLN A 216 42.03 2.68 41.07
CA GLN A 216 43.13 1.98 41.71
C GLN A 216 44.49 2.41 41.11
N PRO A 217 45.55 2.61 41.93
CA PRO A 217 46.84 3.11 41.44
C PRO A 217 47.58 2.09 40.55
N ALA A 218 47.70 2.47 39.27
CA ALA A 218 48.61 2.09 38.18
C ALA A 218 49.37 0.74 38.21
N PHE A 219 49.08 -0.11 37.21
CA PHE A 219 49.98 -1.20 36.76
C PHE A 219 50.87 -0.75 35.57
N PRO A 220 52.11 -1.28 35.43
CA PRO A 220 53.02 -0.93 34.33
C PRO A 220 52.60 -1.58 33.00
N LYS A 221 52.80 -0.84 31.90
CA LYS A 221 52.35 -1.20 30.53
C LYS A 221 53.28 -2.23 29.87
N PRO A 222 52.76 -3.27 29.17
CA PRO A 222 53.56 -4.07 28.26
C PRO A 222 53.58 -3.51 26.82
N SER A 223 54.67 -3.85 26.13
CA SER A 223 55.14 -3.39 24.82
C SER A 223 54.34 -3.92 23.62
N LYS A 224 54.35 -3.15 22.52
CA LYS A 224 53.78 -3.51 21.20
C LYS A 224 54.72 -4.45 20.42
N PRO A 225 54.19 -5.33 19.55
CA PRO A 225 54.86 -5.70 18.32
C PRO A 225 54.19 -5.06 17.09
N VAL A 226 54.98 -5.06 16.02
CA VAL A 226 54.87 -4.29 14.78
C VAL A 226 54.69 -5.26 13.59
N ASN A 227 54.00 -4.77 12.55
CA ASN A 227 53.94 -5.20 11.13
C ASN A 227 52.86 -6.18 10.64
N GLY A 228 52.23 -5.77 9.52
CA GLY A 228 51.52 -6.62 8.56
C GLY A 228 50.31 -5.93 7.93
N GLY A 229 50.48 -5.26 6.77
CA GLY A 229 49.41 -4.53 6.08
C GLY A 229 48.26 -5.43 5.58
N THR A 230 47.02 -4.96 5.76
CA THR A 230 45.79 -5.60 5.24
C THR A 230 44.93 -4.59 4.47
N PRO A 231 44.31 -5.00 3.34
CA PRO A 231 43.40 -4.15 2.59
C PRO A 231 42.12 -3.92 3.41
N SER A 232 41.68 -2.66 3.41
CA SER A 232 40.46 -2.11 4.01
C SER A 232 39.26 -3.07 3.96
N SER A 233 39.06 -3.83 5.04
CA SER A 233 37.87 -4.67 5.23
C SER A 233 36.69 -3.78 5.63
N SER A 234 35.69 -3.71 4.76
CA SER A 234 34.38 -3.10 4.98
C SER A 234 33.80 -3.45 6.36
N LYS A 235 33.38 -2.42 7.10
CA LYS A 235 32.72 -2.48 8.40
C LYS A 235 31.62 -3.55 8.42
N GLY A 236 31.69 -4.45 9.41
CA GLY A 236 30.93 -5.71 9.49
C GLY A 236 29.41 -5.56 9.29
N LEU A 237 28.95 -6.01 8.13
CA LEU A 237 27.54 -6.28 7.84
C LEU A 237 27.31 -7.79 8.00
N ILE A 238 26.19 -8.15 8.61
CA ILE A 238 25.83 -9.55 8.88
C ILE A 238 25.60 -10.25 7.53
N PRO A 239 26.18 -11.45 7.29
CA PRO A 239 25.93 -12.20 6.07
C PRO A 239 24.44 -12.48 5.92
N SER A 240 23.90 -12.18 4.74
CA SER A 240 22.47 -12.35 4.45
C SER A 240 22.27 -12.73 2.99
N LYS A 241 21.09 -13.28 2.66
CA LYS A 241 20.73 -13.67 1.28
C LYS A 241 20.47 -12.47 0.37
N SER A 242 20.36 -11.27 0.94
CA SER A 242 20.07 -10.05 0.20
C SER A 242 21.34 -9.21 0.09
N VAL A 243 21.62 -8.73 -1.11
CA VAL A 243 22.80 -7.91 -1.43
C VAL A 243 22.33 -6.52 -1.86
N PHE A 244 22.93 -5.51 -1.26
CA PHE A 244 22.79 -4.12 -1.65
C PHE A 244 23.77 -3.79 -2.77
N VAL A 245 23.27 -3.23 -3.86
CA VAL A 245 24.06 -2.81 -5.02
C VAL A 245 23.96 -1.30 -5.17
N TYR A 246 25.11 -0.63 -5.07
CA TYR A 246 25.22 0.83 -5.10
C TYR A 246 25.92 1.32 -6.38
N ASN A 247 25.66 2.59 -6.72
CA ASN A 247 26.23 3.29 -7.87
C ASN A 247 25.77 2.73 -9.23
N LEU A 248 24.50 2.35 -9.34
CA LEU A 248 23.93 1.90 -10.60
C LEU A 248 23.75 3.07 -11.59
N PRO A 249 23.89 2.82 -12.91
CA PRO A 249 23.59 3.82 -13.94
C PRO A 249 22.15 4.32 -13.83
N ILE A 250 21.92 5.61 -14.06
CA ILE A 250 20.58 6.21 -13.95
C ILE A 250 19.61 5.57 -14.94
N GLU A 251 20.10 5.24 -16.13
CA GLU A 251 19.35 4.63 -17.23
C GLU A 251 19.14 3.12 -17.10
N ALA A 252 19.79 2.46 -16.12
CA ALA A 252 19.74 1.01 -16.00
C ALA A 252 18.31 0.53 -15.67
N LYS A 253 17.77 -0.33 -16.52
CA LYS A 253 16.48 -1.01 -16.31
C LYS A 253 16.70 -2.36 -15.60
N VAL A 254 15.66 -2.86 -14.92
CA VAL A 254 15.69 -4.16 -14.21
C VAL A 254 16.13 -5.29 -15.15
N GLN A 255 15.62 -5.31 -16.38
CA GLN A 255 15.93 -6.34 -17.38
C GLN A 255 17.41 -6.39 -17.77
N GLU A 256 18.06 -5.23 -17.90
CA GLU A 256 19.48 -5.15 -18.25
C GLU A 256 20.36 -5.59 -17.08
N LEU A 257 20.02 -5.13 -15.87
CA LEU A 257 20.73 -5.54 -14.66
C LEU A 257 20.58 -7.04 -14.42
N TRP A 258 19.42 -7.63 -14.67
CA TRP A 258 19.24 -9.08 -14.57
C TRP A 258 20.22 -9.84 -15.46
N LYS A 259 20.39 -9.42 -16.72
CA LYS A 259 21.33 -10.06 -17.66
C LYS A 259 22.78 -10.01 -17.17
N VAL A 260 23.22 -8.85 -16.67
CA VAL A 260 24.60 -8.67 -16.19
C VAL A 260 24.83 -9.38 -14.86
N LEU A 261 23.92 -9.22 -13.91
CA LEU A 261 24.08 -9.72 -12.55
C LEU A 261 23.95 -11.26 -12.49
N LYS A 262 23.18 -11.88 -13.38
CA LYS A 262 23.05 -13.34 -13.47
C LYS A 262 24.38 -14.04 -13.78
N ALA A 263 25.34 -13.36 -14.41
CA ALA A 263 26.67 -13.90 -14.66
C ALA A 263 27.50 -14.11 -13.38
N TRP A 264 27.11 -13.46 -12.27
CA TRP A 264 27.87 -13.48 -11.01
C TRP A 264 27.19 -14.29 -9.91
N GLY A 265 25.95 -14.76 -10.11
CA GLY A 265 25.23 -15.58 -9.12
C GLY A 265 23.80 -15.94 -9.55
N LYS A 266 23.15 -16.83 -8.79
CA LYS A 266 21.76 -17.27 -9.02
C LYS A 266 20.78 -16.35 -8.31
N ILE A 267 20.26 -15.39 -9.06
CA ILE A 267 19.33 -14.36 -8.58
C ILE A 267 17.90 -14.91 -8.53
N LEU A 268 17.21 -14.64 -7.41
CA LEU A 268 15.78 -14.89 -7.23
C LEU A 268 14.95 -13.66 -7.59
N ASP A 269 15.37 -12.48 -7.11
CA ASP A 269 14.62 -11.24 -7.33
C ASP A 269 15.56 -10.01 -7.35
N ILE A 270 15.14 -8.96 -8.05
CA ILE A 270 15.82 -7.66 -8.11
C ILE A 270 14.81 -6.56 -7.81
N THR A 271 15.03 -5.84 -6.72
CA THR A 271 14.24 -4.68 -6.34
C THR A 271 15.02 -3.39 -6.63
N LEU A 272 14.46 -2.50 -7.45
CA LEU A 272 15.00 -1.16 -7.70
C LEU A 272 14.06 -0.10 -7.13
N PRO A 273 14.38 0.49 -5.96
CA PRO A 273 13.60 1.60 -5.42
C PRO A 273 13.60 2.82 -6.36
N ILE A 274 12.48 3.55 -6.38
CA ILE A 274 12.34 4.82 -7.12
C ILE A 274 13.18 5.92 -6.46
N LYS A 275 13.38 5.83 -5.13
CA LYS A 275 14.18 6.78 -4.36
C LYS A 275 15.64 6.74 -4.80
N LYS A 276 16.20 7.93 -5.06
CA LYS A 276 17.63 8.13 -5.33
C LYS A 276 18.36 8.43 -4.03
N ASP A 277 19.66 8.15 -3.99
CA ASP A 277 20.49 8.54 -2.85
C ASP A 277 20.75 10.07 -2.85
N LYS A 278 21.32 10.61 -1.76
CA LYS A 278 21.68 12.03 -1.57
C LYS A 278 22.54 12.60 -2.70
N PHE A 279 23.28 11.75 -3.40
CA PHE A 279 24.14 12.10 -4.54
C PHE A 279 23.50 11.84 -5.90
N GLY A 280 22.18 11.61 -5.96
CA GLY A 280 21.44 11.36 -7.20
C GLY A 280 21.71 9.99 -7.85
N ARG A 281 22.48 9.13 -7.19
CA ARG A 281 22.84 7.79 -7.68
C ARG A 281 21.71 6.80 -7.41
N ARG A 282 21.53 5.85 -8.33
CA ARG A 282 20.57 4.75 -8.16
C ARG A 282 21.23 3.62 -7.37
N PHE A 283 20.40 2.91 -6.60
CA PHE A 283 20.77 1.73 -5.85
C PHE A 283 19.67 0.66 -5.99
N GLY A 284 20.01 -0.58 -5.66
CA GLY A 284 19.12 -1.72 -5.77
C GLY A 284 19.41 -2.79 -4.74
N PHE A 285 18.48 -3.72 -4.61
CA PHE A 285 18.61 -4.91 -3.80
C PHE A 285 18.45 -6.15 -4.67
N VAL A 286 19.32 -7.12 -4.45
CA VAL A 286 19.31 -8.41 -5.14
C VAL A 286 19.10 -9.50 -4.12
N LEU A 287 18.11 -10.37 -4.33
CA LEU A 287 17.87 -11.54 -3.50
C LEU A 287 18.48 -12.77 -4.18
N LEU A 288 19.30 -13.51 -3.44
CA LEU A 288 19.99 -14.71 -3.90
C LEU A 288 19.44 -15.95 -3.19
N LYS A 289 19.74 -17.14 -3.73
CA LYS A 289 19.21 -18.41 -3.20
C LYS A 289 19.77 -18.75 -1.82
N SER A 290 21.07 -18.55 -1.63
CA SER A 290 21.79 -18.84 -0.39
C SER A 290 22.65 -17.67 0.08
N THR A 291 23.04 -17.67 1.36
CA THR A 291 24.01 -16.74 1.94
C THR A 291 25.38 -16.88 1.30
N ASP A 292 25.77 -18.11 0.95
CA ASP A 292 27.08 -18.40 0.35
C ASP A 292 27.14 -17.90 -1.09
N GLU A 293 26.03 -18.00 -1.82
CA GLU A 293 25.88 -17.39 -3.13
C GLU A 293 25.94 -15.87 -3.06
N ALA A 294 25.42 -15.26 -1.98
CA ALA A 294 25.53 -13.82 -1.73
C ALA A 294 26.95 -13.37 -1.46
N GLU A 295 27.74 -14.15 -0.72
CA GLU A 295 29.15 -13.85 -0.52
C GLU A 295 29.95 -13.96 -1.81
N ASN A 296 29.75 -15.03 -2.58
CA ASN A 296 30.38 -15.21 -3.89
C ASN A 296 30.00 -14.10 -4.88
N PHE A 297 28.72 -13.72 -4.88
CA PHE A 297 28.23 -12.62 -5.70
C PHE A 297 28.92 -11.30 -5.31
N ILE A 298 29.04 -10.98 -4.03
CA ILE A 298 29.74 -9.76 -3.57
C ILE A 298 31.20 -9.77 -4.02
N ARG A 299 31.92 -10.88 -3.82
CA ARG A 299 33.32 -11.01 -4.22
C ARG A 299 33.52 -10.79 -5.73
N ASN A 300 32.60 -11.27 -6.55
CA ASN A 300 32.70 -11.20 -8.01
C ASN A 300 32.21 -9.86 -8.60
N SER A 301 31.23 -9.23 -7.96
CA SER A 301 30.56 -8.02 -8.46
C SER A 301 31.16 -6.72 -7.93
N ASN A 302 31.76 -6.73 -6.73
CA ASN A 302 32.26 -5.52 -6.11
C ASN A 302 33.42 -4.92 -6.92
N GLY A 303 33.30 -3.67 -7.35
CA GLY A 303 34.31 -2.98 -8.15
C GLY A 303 34.21 -3.21 -9.67
N LYS A 304 33.24 -4.00 -10.15
CA LYS A 304 32.97 -4.15 -11.59
C LYS A 304 32.36 -2.87 -12.17
N VAL A 305 32.54 -2.65 -13.47
CA VAL A 305 32.00 -1.49 -14.18
C VAL A 305 30.79 -1.91 -14.99
N ILE A 306 29.65 -1.24 -14.80
CA ILE A 306 28.45 -1.38 -15.63
C ILE A 306 28.17 -0.04 -16.29
N LYS A 307 28.20 0.03 -17.63
CA LYS A 307 27.94 1.24 -18.42
C LYS A 307 28.68 2.49 -17.90
N GLY A 308 29.98 2.35 -17.58
CA GLY A 308 30.82 3.43 -17.08
C GLY A 308 30.77 3.66 -15.55
N ASN A 309 29.86 3.01 -14.82
CA ASN A 309 29.77 3.15 -13.37
C ASN A 309 30.36 1.95 -12.64
N GLN A 310 31.31 2.20 -11.72
CA GLN A 310 31.82 1.18 -10.80
C GLN A 310 30.78 0.85 -9.74
N ILE A 311 30.26 -0.38 -9.76
CA ILE A 311 29.29 -0.86 -8.79
C ILE A 311 29.96 -1.26 -7.49
N LYS A 312 29.31 -0.95 -6.37
CA LYS A 312 29.72 -1.41 -5.04
C LYS A 312 28.67 -2.35 -4.49
N THR A 313 29.08 -3.53 -4.06
CA THR A 313 28.16 -4.53 -3.52
C THR A 313 28.52 -4.87 -2.08
N GLN A 314 27.49 -4.97 -1.25
CA GLN A 314 27.61 -5.25 0.19
C GLN A 314 26.39 -6.04 0.63
N PHE A 315 26.48 -6.76 1.75
CA PHE A 315 25.29 -7.38 2.32
C PHE A 315 24.23 -6.33 2.63
N ALA A 316 22.98 -6.61 2.25
CA ALA A 316 21.89 -5.71 2.58
C ALA A 316 21.71 -5.67 4.10
N ARG A 317 21.51 -4.46 4.65
CA ARG A 317 21.18 -4.33 6.06
C ARG A 317 19.83 -4.98 6.30
N ASN A 318 19.81 -6.06 7.06
CA ASN A 318 18.59 -6.80 7.34
C ASN A 318 17.58 -5.89 8.06
N MET A 319 16.55 -5.44 7.35
CA MET A 319 15.49 -4.61 7.93
C MET A 319 14.55 -5.42 8.82
N ARG A 320 14.59 -6.76 8.76
CA ARG A 320 13.78 -7.64 9.63
C ARG A 320 14.37 -7.79 11.03
N THR A 321 15.66 -7.53 11.22
CA THR A 321 16.36 -7.58 12.52
C THR A 321 16.90 -6.21 12.92
N ARG A 322 16.04 -5.17 12.85
CA ARG A 322 16.38 -3.81 13.27
C ARG A 322 16.34 -3.58 14.78
N ASP A 323 16.39 -4.64 15.58
CA ASP A 323 16.68 -4.54 17.00
C ASP A 323 18.11 -5.08 17.18
N LYS A 324 19.01 -4.30 17.80
CA LYS A 324 20.45 -4.56 18.05
C LYS A 324 21.40 -4.23 16.90
N LYS A 325 21.72 -2.94 16.76
CA LYS A 325 23.09 -2.37 16.68
C LYS A 325 23.01 -0.89 16.27
N ILE A 326 22.96 -0.02 17.29
CA ILE A 326 23.27 1.40 17.18
C ILE A 326 24.75 1.51 17.57
N SER A 327 25.64 1.62 16.58
CA SER A 327 27.02 2.02 16.85
C SER A 327 27.04 3.55 17.00
N SER A 328 27.45 3.98 18.19
CA SER A 328 27.65 5.33 18.72
C SER A 328 28.37 6.32 17.78
N PRO A 329 28.15 7.65 17.95
CA PRO A 329 28.82 8.68 17.16
C PRO A 329 30.30 8.77 17.55
N THR A 330 31.20 8.63 16.58
CA THR A 330 32.62 8.88 16.79
C THR A 330 32.87 10.39 16.83
N LYS A 331 33.27 10.87 18.00
CA LYS A 331 33.94 12.15 18.26
C LYS A 331 35.39 12.03 17.82
N VAL A 332 35.86 12.91 16.92
CA VAL A 332 37.28 13.29 16.70
C VAL A 332 37.22 14.71 16.10
N GLU A 333 37.36 15.75 16.93
CA GLU A 333 38.61 16.41 17.34
C GLU A 333 39.21 17.32 16.26
N SER A 334 39.14 18.60 16.60
CA SER A 334 39.93 19.71 16.10
C SER A 334 41.42 19.43 16.20
N ASN A 335 42.17 19.76 15.16
CA ASN A 335 43.56 20.20 15.28
C ASN A 335 43.84 21.28 14.23
N GLY A 336 44.14 22.49 14.72
CA GLY A 336 44.85 23.49 13.94
C GLY A 336 46.36 23.29 14.09
N HIS A 337 47.10 23.52 13.02
CA HIS A 337 48.41 24.17 13.11
C HIS A 337 48.78 24.85 11.78
N THR A 338 49.05 26.14 11.95
CA THR A 338 49.91 27.10 11.25
C THR A 338 50.88 26.61 10.17
N GLY A 339 50.97 27.41 9.10
CA GLY A 339 52.08 27.46 8.15
C GLY A 339 51.99 28.75 7.33
N GLU A 340 52.73 29.78 7.76
CA GLU A 340 52.94 31.04 7.05
C GLU A 340 53.73 30.85 5.75
N SER A 341 53.42 31.61 4.70
CA SER A 341 54.43 32.10 3.75
C SER A 341 54.01 33.43 3.11
N LYS A 342 54.80 34.45 3.42
CA LYS A 342 54.92 35.79 2.82
C LYS A 342 54.92 35.82 1.28
N LEU A 343 54.35 36.89 0.73
CA LEU A 343 54.86 37.70 -0.40
C LEU A 343 53.95 38.95 -0.48
N ASP A 344 54.30 40.03 0.21
CA ASP A 344 55.18 41.15 -0.17
C ASP A 344 54.45 42.27 -0.94
N ARG A 345 54.72 43.50 -0.50
CA ARG A 345 54.05 44.75 -0.87
C ARG A 345 54.62 45.30 -2.17
N GLY A 346 53.86 46.16 -2.84
CA GLY A 346 54.47 47.14 -3.72
C GLY A 346 53.50 47.91 -4.61
N THR A 347 53.17 49.11 -4.13
CA THR A 347 52.77 50.34 -4.86
C THR A 347 51.47 50.37 -5.64
#